data_AF-A0A8T4R2H5-F1
#
_entry.id   AF-A0A8T4R2H5-F1
#
_cell.length_a   1.000
_cell.length_b   1.000
_cell.length_c   1.000
_cell.angle_alpha   90.00
_cell.angle_beta   90.00
_cell.angle_gamma   90.00
#
_symmetry.space_group_name_H-M   'P 1'
#
loop_
_entity.id
_entity.type
_entity.pdbx_description
1 polymer ?
#
loop_
_entity_poly.entity_id
_entity_poly.type
_entity_poly.pdbx_seq_one_letter_code
_entity_poly.pdbx_strand_id
1 'polypeptide(L)'
;MQPEKKFRIGPVSATVWKNQGQKGSFSTVQLQRGYKDAKDVWQNTNSLRVSDLPRAVLALNKAYEYLALKQQDETTEEQVS
;
A
#
# COMPACT_ATOMS: atom_id res chain seq x y z
N MET A 1 10.92 -3.38 9.71
CA MET A 1 9.78 -3.42 8.76
C MET A 1 10.32 -3.16 7.37
N GLN A 2 10.11 -4.07 6.43
CA GLN A 2 10.38 -3.83 5.01
C GLN A 2 9.04 -3.73 4.28
N PRO A 3 8.89 -2.81 3.32
CA PRO A 3 7.68 -2.74 2.51
C PRO A 3 7.55 -4.03 1.69
N GLU A 4 6.40 -4.67 1.78
CA GLU A 4 6.13 -5.91 1.07
C GLU A 4 5.79 -5.64 -0.39
N LYS A 5 4.95 -4.63 -0.64
CA LYS A 5 4.55 -4.24 -1.99
C LYS A 5 4.25 -2.75 -2.04
N LYS A 6 4.49 -2.11 -3.20
CA LYS A 6 4.15 -0.71 -3.42
C LYS A 6 3.47 -0.53 -4.77
N PHE A 7 2.29 0.08 -4.76
CA PHE A 7 1.53 0.46 -5.95
C PHE A 7 1.65 1.97 -6.13
N ARG A 8 2.19 2.43 -7.27
CA ARG A 8 2.40 3.85 -7.55
C ARG A 8 1.62 4.27 -8.79
N ILE A 9 0.76 5.28 -8.63
CA ILE A 9 -0.03 5.89 -9.70
C ILE A 9 0.28 7.38 -9.71
N GLY A 10 1.19 7.79 -10.59
CA GLY A 10 1.72 9.16 -10.64
C GLY A 10 2.38 9.56 -9.30
N PRO A 11 2.00 10.70 -8.69
CA PRO A 11 2.56 11.13 -7.42
C PRO A 11 2.03 10.32 -6.23
N VAL A 12 0.92 9.60 -6.36
CA VAL A 12 0.31 8.83 -5.26
C VAL A 12 0.87 7.41 -5.22
N SER A 13 1.06 6.87 -4.02
CA SER A 13 1.40 5.47 -3.82
C SER A 13 0.74 4.87 -2.59
N ALA A 14 0.29 3.62 -2.71
CA ALA A 14 -0.13 2.77 -1.60
C ALA A 14 0.96 1.71 -1.34
N THR A 15 1.53 1.71 -0.13
CA THR A 15 2.58 0.77 0.28
C THR A 15 2.01 -0.21 1.29
N VAL A 16 2.09 -1.50 0.97
CA VAL A 16 1.71 -2.61 1.84
C VAL A 16 2.90 -2.98 2.72
N TRP A 17 2.65 -3.16 4.01
CA TRP A 17 3.62 -3.54 5.02
C TRP A 17 3.14 -4.80 5.74
N LYS A 18 4.00 -5.81 5.86
CA LYS A 18 3.76 -6.97 6.72
C LYS A 18 4.38 -6.70 8.10
N ASN A 19 3.55 -6.70 9.13
CA ASN A 19 3.93 -6.47 10.52
C ASN A 19 3.81 -7.76 11.32
N GLN A 20 4.56 -7.86 12.42
CA GLN A 20 4.38 -8.90 13.42
C GLN A 20 3.84 -8.28 14.70
N GLY A 21 2.68 -8.76 15.14
CA GLY A 21 2.10 -8.44 16.43
C GLY A 21 2.12 -9.66 17.35
N GLN A 22 1.70 -9.46 18.61
CA GLN A 22 1.63 -10.53 19.61
C GLN A 22 0.68 -11.67 19.22
N LYS A 23 -0.32 -11.40 18.37
CA LYS A 23 -1.35 -12.36 17.92
C LYS A 23 -1.09 -12.92 16.51
N GLY A 24 0.10 -12.69 15.94
CA GLY A 24 0.45 -13.10 14.59
C GLY A 24 0.79 -11.93 13.67
N SER A 25 1.10 -12.26 12.41
CA SER A 25 1.40 -11.24 11.41
C SER A 25 0.12 -10.59 10.86
N PHE A 26 0.19 -9.29 10.59
CA PHE A 26 -0.91 -8.55 9.96
C PHE A 26 -0.36 -7.53 8.96
N SER A 27 -1.15 -7.25 7.93
CA SER A 27 -0.77 -6.29 6.89
C SER A 27 -1.37 -4.91 7.14
N THR A 28 -0.62 -3.86 6.84
CA THR A 28 -1.12 -2.47 6.82
C THR A 28 -0.83 -1.81 5.49
N VAL A 29 -1.63 -0.81 5.12
CA VAL A 29 -1.45 -0.06 3.87
C VAL A 29 -1.23 1.42 4.21
N GLN A 30 -0.14 1.99 3.71
CA GLN A 30 0.19 3.40 3.85
C GLN A 30 0.00 4.12 2.51
N LEU A 31 -0.95 5.05 2.45
CA LEU A 31 -1.15 5.93 1.31
C LEU A 31 -0.33 7.21 1.46
N GLN A 32 0.43 7.57 0.42
CA GLN A 32 1.27 8.76 0.39
C GLN A 32 1.20 9.44 -0.97
N ARG A 33 1.38 10.75 -0.99
CA ARG A 33 1.58 11.56 -2.19
C ARG A 33 2.98 12.18 -2.15
N GLY A 34 3.77 11.90 -3.19
CA GLY A 34 5.06 12.54 -3.42
C GLY A 34 4.89 13.92 -4.06
N TYR A 35 5.69 14.88 -3.63
CA TYR A 35 5.81 16.20 -4.26
C TYR A 35 7.24 16.71 -4.12
N LYS A 36 7.63 17.65 -4.98
CA LYS A 36 8.90 18.38 -4.82
C LYS A 36 8.63 19.66 -4.05
N ASP A 37 9.45 19.93 -3.04
CA ASP A 37 9.41 21.18 -2.28
C ASP A 37 10.12 22.32 -3.04
N ALA A 38 10.21 23.50 -2.41
CA ALA A 38 10.85 24.68 -3.01
C ALA A 38 12.36 24.50 -3.27
N LYS A 39 12.99 23.47 -2.69
CA LYS A 39 14.41 23.14 -2.89
C LYS A 39 14.59 21.99 -3.88
N ASP A 40 13.55 21.65 -4.64
CA ASP A 40 13.49 20.52 -5.58
C ASP A 40 13.68 19.13 -4.93
N VAL A 41 13.51 19.05 -3.60
CA VAL A 41 13.67 17.79 -2.85
C VAL A 41 12.33 17.06 -2.82
N TRP A 42 12.36 15.76 -3.10
CA TRP A 42 11.18 14.91 -2.99
C TRP A 42 10.77 14.73 -1.53
N GLN A 43 9.52 15.06 -1.25
CA GLN A 43 8.86 14.90 0.03
C GLN A 43 7.60 14.05 -0.14
N ASN A 44 7.15 13.42 0.94
CA ASN A 44 5.88 12.71 1.00
C ASN A 44 4.90 13.44 1.92
N THR A 45 3.61 13.37 1.60
CA THR A 45 2.52 13.87 2.44
C THR A 45 1.33 12.91 2.37
N ASN A 46 0.47 12.95 3.37
CA ASN A 46 -0.84 12.30 3.38
C ASN A 46 -1.96 13.24 2.90
N SER A 47 -1.68 14.53 2.70
CA SER A 47 -2.63 15.50 2.14
C SER A 47 -2.78 15.29 0.64
N LEU A 48 -4.01 14.97 0.21
CA LEU A 48 -4.39 14.75 -1.18
C LEU A 48 -5.07 15.99 -1.76
N ARG A 49 -4.82 16.26 -3.04
CA ARG A 49 -5.60 17.22 -3.84
C ARG A 49 -6.75 16.48 -4.52
N VAL A 50 -7.74 17.21 -5.03
CA VAL A 50 -8.85 16.62 -5.79
C VAL A 50 -8.36 15.76 -6.96
N SER A 51 -7.32 16.21 -7.66
CA SER A 51 -6.72 15.46 -8.78
C SER A 51 -5.95 14.21 -8.38
N ASP A 52 -5.66 14.02 -7.09
CA ASP A 52 -5.01 12.83 -6.57
C ASP A 52 -6.03 11.73 -6.22
N LEU A 53 -7.31 12.08 -5.99
CA LEU A 53 -8.32 11.15 -5.52
C LEU A 53 -8.54 9.95 -6.45
N PRO A 54 -8.68 10.10 -7.79
CA PRO A 54 -8.85 8.93 -8.66
C PRO A 54 -7.63 8.00 -8.63
N ARG A 55 -6.43 8.58 -8.48
CA ARG A 55 -5.17 7.82 -8.39
C ARG A 55 -5.06 7.09 -7.06
N ALA A 56 -5.48 7.73 -5.97
CA ALA A 56 -5.54 7.12 -4.64
C ALA A 56 -6.51 5.94 -4.63
N VAL A 57 -7.71 6.09 -5.20
CA VAL A 57 -8.69 5.01 -5.34
C VAL A 57 -8.09 3.83 -6.10
N LEU A 58 -7.46 4.07 -7.26
CA LEU A 58 -6.84 2.99 -8.03
C LEU A 58 -5.69 2.31 -7.26
N ALA A 59 -4.83 3.07 -6.60
CA ALA A 59 -3.73 2.52 -5.81
C ALA A 59 -4.22 1.68 -4.63
N LEU A 60 -5.27 2.13 -3.94
CA LEU A 60 -5.89 1.40 -2.83
C LEU A 60 -6.60 0.14 -3.32
N ASN A 61 -7.33 0.20 -4.43
CA ASN A 61 -7.96 -0.98 -5.04
C ASN A 61 -6.92 -2.04 -5.39
N LYS A 62 -5.78 -1.65 -5.96
CA LYS A 62 -4.68 -2.58 -6.26
C LYS A 62 -4.04 -3.18 -5.01
N ALA A 63 -3.91 -2.38 -3.95
CA ALA A 63 -3.41 -2.88 -2.66
C ALA A 63 -4.39 -3.88 -2.02
N TYR A 64 -5.69 -3.59 -2.09
CA TYR A 64 -6.73 -4.49 -1.59
C TYR A 64 -6.76 -5.80 -2.40
N GLU A 65 -6.76 -5.72 -3.73
CA GLU A 65 -6.71 -6.89 -4.63
C GLU A 65 -5.53 -7.80 -4.29
N TYR A 66 -4.33 -7.23 -4.12
CA TYR A 66 -3.14 -7.96 -3.72
C TYR A 66 -3.30 -8.68 -2.38
N LEU A 67 -3.84 -7.99 -1.36
CA LEU A 67 -4.03 -8.59 -0.04
C LEU A 67 -5.12 -9.66 -0.03
N ALA A 68 -6.23 -9.42 -0.74
CA ALA A 68 -7.36 -10.35 -0.80
C ALA A 68 -6.98 -11.65 -1.52
N LEU A 69 -6.27 -11.56 -2.65
CA LEU A 69 -5.80 -12.73 -3.38
C LEU A 69 -4.73 -13.50 -2.57
N LYS A 70 -3.81 -12.78 -1.92
CA LYS A 70 -2.80 -13.42 -1.08
C LYS A 70 -3.40 -14.21 0.09
N GLN A 71 -4.47 -13.71 0.70
CA GLN A 71 -5.19 -14.46 1.74
C GLN A 71 -5.81 -15.76 1.20
N GLN A 72 -6.29 -15.76 -0.05
CA GLN A 72 -6.80 -16.98 -0.68
C GLN A 72 -5.69 -18.02 -0.90
N ASP A 73 -4.50 -17.59 -1.34
CA ASP A 73 -3.36 -18.49 -1.52
C ASP A 73 -2.91 -19.11 -0.18
N GLU A 74 -2.74 -18.29 0.87
CA GLU A 74 -2.35 -18.76 2.21
C GLU A 74 -3.41 -19.73 2.80
N THR A 75 -4.70 -19.48 2.58
CA THR A 75 -5.79 -20.36 3.04
C THR A 75 -5.85 -21.68 2.26
N THR A 76 -5.50 -21.66 0.97
CA THR A 76 -5.54 -22.85 0.12
C THR A 76 -4.37 -23.79 0.42
N GLU A 77 -3.19 -23.25 0.72
CA GLU A 77 -1.99 -24.02 1.10
C GLU A 77 -2.14 -24.75 2.45
N GLU A 78 -2.82 -24.16 3.43
CA GLU A 78 -3.10 -24.82 4.73
C GLU A 78 -4.09 -25.99 4.64
N GLN A 79 -4.93 -26.06 3.59
CA GLN A 79 -5.91 -27.14 3.41
C GLN A 79 -5.40 -28.33 2.59
N VAL A 80 -4.26 -28.18 1.92
CA VAL A 80 -3.63 -29.24 1.10
C VAL A 80 -2.39 -29.87 1.75
N SER A 81 -2.07 -29.47 2.98
CA SER A 81 -0.97 -30.02 3.80
C SER A 81 -1.49 -30.75 5.04
#